data_AF-A0A4V6E6Y5-F1
#
_entry.id   AF-A0A4V6E6Y5-F1
#
_cell.length_a   1.000
_cell.length_b   1.000
_cell.length_c   1.000
_cell.angle_alpha   90.00
_cell.angle_beta   90.00
_cell.angle_gamma   90.00
#
_symmetry.space_group_name_H-M   'P 1'
#
loop_
_entity.id
_entity.type
_entity.pdbx_description
1 polymer ?
#
loop_
_entity_poly.entity_id
_entity_poly.type
_entity_poly.pdbx_seq_one_letter_code
_entity_poly.pdbx_strand_id
1 'polypeptide(L)'
;MAHECDDCGASFETLTRLRLHDCEDVQSETSVGSVDLGQSQSTGSSPADRRNGSVAELDTLLNRFSDGDRDALHGAVAEFESVLSAASEEDNSGETYRDMFWPYHERVSDALDEATRSAGWKCLESVIDAHDPTADDELPLVTPTIANAVGRNLIRTRVTESVEAIPVSALEYLDGVAVTAGDTADTTQEEVHAYGWGIGHPDHSVADRLHARASEDIFSVTPTLEHAFYADQYAAVDLLEALVRDESIDGTFSRPTRDDLPYRRYLLDCAYGLKTDDHWPGMPRYYDWHEEFDDTFELDDTVEQRIRDLVEEIGFDADLPNDWTFRDLGV
;
A
#
# COMPACT_ATOMS: atom_id res chain seq x y z
N MET A 1 -16.80 0.15 -27.32
CA MET A 1 -16.34 -0.36 -28.64
C MET A 1 -15.50 -1.59 -28.33
N ALA A 2 -15.60 -2.67 -29.10
CA ALA A 2 -14.76 -3.84 -28.87
C ALA A 2 -13.30 -3.52 -29.26
N HIS A 3 -12.36 -4.00 -28.48
CA HIS A 3 -10.91 -3.84 -28.64
C HIS A 3 -10.33 -5.17 -29.08
N GLU A 4 -9.59 -5.22 -30.18
CA GLU A 4 -9.08 -6.47 -30.75
C GLU A 4 -7.59 -6.63 -30.46
N CYS A 5 -7.16 -7.86 -30.19
CA CYS A 5 -5.75 -8.22 -30.10
C CYS A 5 -5.15 -8.33 -31.50
N ASP A 6 -4.08 -7.58 -31.76
CA ASP A 6 -3.42 -7.52 -33.07
C ASP A 6 -2.72 -8.85 -33.44
N ASP A 7 -2.40 -9.69 -32.45
CA ASP A 7 -1.66 -10.94 -32.65
C ASP A 7 -2.55 -12.17 -32.91
N CYS A 8 -3.68 -12.29 -32.19
CA CYS A 8 -4.59 -13.44 -32.33
C CYS A 8 -5.99 -13.10 -32.87
N GLY A 9 -6.32 -11.82 -33.02
CA GLY A 9 -7.61 -11.34 -33.53
C GLY A 9 -8.79 -11.50 -32.56
N ALA A 10 -8.55 -11.81 -31.28
CA ALA A 10 -9.60 -11.91 -30.28
C ALA A 10 -10.15 -10.53 -29.91
N SER A 11 -11.47 -10.39 -29.84
CA SER A 11 -12.17 -9.15 -29.51
C SER A 11 -12.58 -9.11 -28.04
N PHE A 12 -12.33 -7.99 -27.37
CA PHE A 12 -12.55 -7.76 -25.94
C PHE A 12 -13.42 -6.54 -25.69
N GLU A 13 -14.28 -6.60 -24.68
CA GLU A 13 -15.21 -5.49 -24.37
C GLU A 13 -14.51 -4.28 -23.72
N THR A 14 -13.31 -4.48 -23.15
CA THR A 14 -12.53 -3.45 -22.47
C THR A 14 -11.04 -3.56 -22.80
N LEU A 15 -10.32 -2.42 -22.81
CA LEU A 15 -8.87 -2.38 -23.01
C LEU A 15 -8.09 -3.15 -21.95
N THR A 16 -8.64 -3.26 -20.73
CA THR A 16 -8.03 -4.00 -19.63
C THR A 16 -7.98 -5.50 -19.92
N ARG A 17 -9.06 -6.10 -20.47
CA ARG A 17 -9.05 -7.51 -20.86
C ARG A 17 -8.10 -7.78 -22.03
N LEU A 18 -7.96 -6.82 -22.94
CA LEU A 18 -6.97 -6.90 -24.02
C LEU A 18 -5.53 -6.88 -23.48
N ARG A 19 -5.23 -6.06 -22.47
CA ARG A 19 -3.88 -5.94 -21.92
C ARG A 19 -3.42 -7.13 -21.09
N LEU A 20 -4.36 -7.85 -20.49
CA LEU A 20 -4.11 -9.07 -19.72
C LEU A 20 -4.22 -10.35 -20.57
N HIS A 21 -4.47 -10.20 -21.87
CA HIS A 21 -4.56 -11.32 -22.78
C HIS A 21 -3.15 -11.75 -23.20
N ASP A 22 -2.71 -12.90 -22.69
CA ASP A 22 -1.49 -13.54 -23.13
C ASP A 22 -1.75 -14.40 -24.38
N CYS A 23 -1.07 -14.08 -25.47
CA CYS A 23 -1.19 -14.82 -26.73
C CYS A 23 -0.28 -16.05 -26.66
N GLU A 24 -0.85 -17.23 -26.43
CA GLU A 24 -0.10 -18.47 -26.62
C GLU A 24 0.36 -18.55 -28.09
N ASP A 25 1.69 -18.52 -28.27
CA ASP A 25 2.33 -18.73 -29.56
C ASP A 25 1.71 -19.94 -30.27
N VAL A 26 1.29 -19.74 -31.53
CA VAL A 26 0.70 -20.77 -32.38
C VAL A 26 1.73 -21.86 -32.64
N GLN A 27 1.87 -22.82 -31.73
CA GLN A 27 2.66 -24.01 -31.95
C GLN A 27 1.93 -24.92 -32.92
N SER A 28 2.61 -25.09 -34.06
CA SER A 28 2.20 -25.84 -35.21
C SER A 28 1.83 -27.28 -34.85
N GLU A 29 0.71 -27.74 -35.40
CA GLU A 29 0.20 -29.08 -35.24
C GLU A 29 1.27 -30.17 -35.37
N THR A 30 1.38 -31.03 -34.36
CA THR A 30 1.76 -32.43 -34.60
C THR A 30 0.97 -33.37 -33.70
N SER A 31 -0.03 -33.97 -34.33
CA SER A 31 -0.85 -35.07 -33.83
C SER A 31 -0.02 -36.29 -33.43
N VAL A 32 -0.22 -36.81 -32.21
CA VAL A 32 -0.24 -38.25 -31.94
C VAL A 32 -0.92 -38.59 -30.61
N GLY A 33 -1.95 -39.42 -30.68
CA GLY A 33 -2.14 -40.54 -29.75
C GLY A 33 -3.04 -40.31 -28.54
N SER A 34 -4.35 -40.43 -28.75
CA SER A 34 -5.31 -40.70 -27.67
C SER A 34 -4.99 -42.04 -26.98
N VAL A 35 -4.78 -41.98 -25.66
CA VAL A 35 -4.98 -43.10 -24.74
C VAL A 35 -5.70 -42.60 -23.50
N ASP A 36 -6.85 -43.22 -23.29
CA ASP A 36 -7.78 -43.09 -22.18
C ASP A 36 -7.21 -43.71 -20.89
N LEU A 37 -7.83 -43.33 -19.77
CA LEU A 37 -7.79 -43.91 -18.41
C LEU A 37 -6.93 -43.19 -17.36
N GLY A 38 -7.63 -42.45 -16.50
CA GLY A 38 -7.15 -42.07 -15.17
C GLY A 38 -8.06 -41.06 -14.49
N GLN A 39 -9.28 -41.46 -14.11
CA GLN A 39 -9.98 -40.79 -13.00
C GLN A 39 -9.14 -40.99 -11.73
N SER A 40 -8.17 -40.10 -11.52
CA SER A 40 -7.62 -39.87 -10.19
C SER A 40 -8.70 -39.22 -9.37
N GLN A 41 -9.27 -39.97 -8.43
CA GLN A 41 -9.99 -39.41 -7.31
C GLN A 41 -9.01 -38.50 -6.55
N SER A 42 -9.07 -37.20 -6.84
CA SER A 42 -8.50 -36.20 -5.95
C SER A 42 -9.24 -36.32 -4.64
N THR A 43 -8.56 -36.83 -3.62
CA THR A 43 -9.00 -36.84 -2.23
C THR A 43 -8.65 -35.52 -1.52
N GLY A 44 -8.23 -34.50 -2.27
CA GLY A 44 -8.10 -33.14 -1.79
C GLY A 44 -9.44 -32.41 -1.89
N SER A 45 -9.85 -31.74 -0.81
CA SER A 45 -10.93 -30.75 -0.85
C SER A 45 -10.64 -29.71 -1.95
N SER A 46 -11.67 -29.34 -2.74
CA SER A 46 -11.50 -28.30 -3.75
C SER A 46 -11.08 -26.97 -3.10
N PRO A 47 -10.42 -26.04 -3.84
CA PRO A 47 -10.14 -24.69 -3.31
C PRO A 47 -11.37 -24.02 -2.72
N ALA A 48 -12.53 -24.13 -3.39
CA ALA A 48 -13.80 -23.63 -2.89
C ALA A 48 -14.25 -24.28 -1.57
N ASP A 49 -14.09 -25.60 -1.40
CA ASP A 49 -14.42 -26.30 -0.15
C ASP A 49 -13.49 -25.88 1.00
N ARG A 50 -12.18 -25.72 0.72
CA ARG A 50 -11.19 -25.21 1.69
C ARG A 50 -11.51 -23.78 2.10
N ARG A 51 -11.80 -22.92 1.13
CA ARG A 51 -12.21 -21.52 1.34
C ARG A 51 -13.47 -21.44 2.20
N ASN A 52 -14.52 -22.18 1.86
CA ASN A 52 -15.78 -22.17 2.63
C ASN A 52 -15.58 -22.63 4.09
N GLY A 53 -14.72 -23.63 4.32
CA GLY A 53 -14.33 -24.06 5.67
C GLY A 53 -13.57 -22.98 6.42
N SER A 54 -12.57 -22.36 5.79
CA SER A 54 -11.72 -21.32 6.38
C SER A 54 -12.52 -20.04 6.66
N VAL A 55 -13.49 -19.69 5.81
CA VAL A 55 -14.43 -18.57 6.04
C VAL A 55 -15.25 -18.78 7.30
N ALA A 56 -15.81 -19.98 7.49
CA ALA A 56 -16.60 -20.29 8.68
C ALA A 56 -15.75 -20.24 9.97
N GLU A 57 -14.51 -20.70 9.90
CA GLU A 57 -13.57 -20.62 11.02
C GLU A 57 -13.12 -19.18 11.29
N LEU A 58 -12.79 -18.40 10.26
CA LEU A 58 -12.45 -16.98 10.36
C LEU A 58 -13.57 -16.19 11.07
N ASP A 59 -14.82 -16.35 10.64
CA ASP A 59 -15.96 -15.73 11.31
C ASP A 59 -16.09 -16.20 12.76
N THR A 60 -15.84 -17.47 13.05
CA THR A 60 -15.87 -18.01 14.42
C THR A 60 -14.80 -17.37 15.29
N LEU A 61 -13.58 -17.21 14.78
CA LEU A 61 -12.44 -16.62 15.50
C LEU A 61 -12.65 -15.13 15.73
N LEU A 62 -13.14 -14.38 14.73
CA LEU A 62 -13.47 -12.96 14.87
C LEU A 62 -14.61 -12.73 15.86
N ASN A 63 -15.64 -13.59 15.88
CA ASN A 63 -16.72 -13.52 16.86
C ASN A 63 -16.20 -13.82 18.28
N ARG A 64 -15.36 -14.84 18.45
CA ARG A 64 -14.73 -15.13 19.76
C ARG A 64 -13.88 -13.96 20.25
N PHE A 65 -13.09 -13.36 19.37
CA PHE A 65 -12.31 -12.17 19.70
C PHE A 65 -13.21 -11.01 20.15
N SER A 66 -14.31 -10.76 19.43
CA SER A 66 -15.31 -9.76 19.78
C SER A 66 -15.99 -10.04 21.13
N ASP A 67 -16.15 -11.32 21.49
CA ASP A 67 -16.67 -11.78 22.79
C ASP A 67 -15.60 -11.72 23.92
N GLY A 68 -14.38 -11.25 23.62
CA GLY A 68 -13.30 -11.00 24.58
C GLY A 68 -12.18 -12.03 24.60
N ASP A 69 -12.21 -13.05 23.74
CA ASP A 69 -11.16 -14.06 23.61
C ASP A 69 -9.99 -13.56 22.77
N ARG A 70 -9.04 -12.87 23.43
CA ARG A 70 -7.89 -12.24 22.75
C ARG A 70 -6.95 -13.25 22.07
N ASP A 71 -6.91 -14.49 22.56
CA ASP A 71 -6.06 -15.54 21.99
C ASP A 71 -6.54 -15.97 20.58
N ALA A 72 -7.79 -15.64 20.21
CA ALA A 72 -8.34 -15.97 18.90
C ALA A 72 -7.76 -15.13 17.75
N LEU A 73 -7.11 -13.99 18.04
CA LEU A 73 -6.68 -13.03 17.01
C LEU A 73 -5.60 -13.60 16.07
N HIS A 74 -4.57 -14.25 16.62
CA HIS A 74 -3.54 -14.88 15.78
C HIS A 74 -4.12 -15.96 14.87
N GLY A 75 -5.08 -16.72 15.39
CA GLY A 75 -5.84 -17.67 14.58
C GLY A 75 -6.61 -16.97 13.47
N ALA A 76 -7.29 -15.85 13.78
CA ALA A 76 -8.07 -15.11 12.77
C ALA A 76 -7.19 -14.57 11.64
N VAL A 77 -6.00 -14.04 11.95
CA VAL A 77 -5.05 -13.57 10.91
C VAL A 77 -4.58 -14.74 10.03
N ALA A 78 -4.20 -15.86 10.64
CA ALA A 78 -3.74 -17.04 9.90
C ALA A 78 -4.86 -17.68 9.05
N GLU A 79 -6.09 -17.73 9.56
CA GLU A 79 -7.24 -18.22 8.80
C GLU A 79 -7.63 -17.24 7.68
N PHE A 80 -7.43 -15.93 7.87
CA PHE A 80 -7.65 -14.97 6.80
C PHE A 80 -6.64 -15.16 5.66
N GLU A 81 -5.36 -15.35 5.97
CA GLU A 81 -4.34 -15.74 4.98
C GLU A 81 -4.80 -17.01 4.22
N SER A 82 -5.21 -18.06 4.94
CA SER A 82 -5.70 -19.31 4.35
C SER A 82 -6.90 -19.10 3.41
N VAL A 83 -7.86 -18.25 3.79
CA VAL A 83 -8.99 -17.85 2.94
C VAL A 83 -8.51 -17.18 1.65
N LEU A 84 -7.57 -16.24 1.76
CA LEU A 84 -7.02 -15.50 0.62
C LEU A 84 -6.21 -16.41 -0.31
N SER A 85 -5.38 -17.31 0.23
CA SER A 85 -4.62 -18.27 -0.58
C SER A 85 -5.56 -19.21 -1.33
N ALA A 86 -6.58 -19.75 -0.65
CA ALA A 86 -7.57 -20.63 -1.29
C ALA A 86 -8.38 -19.90 -2.37
N ALA A 87 -8.69 -18.62 -2.17
CA ALA A 87 -9.36 -17.78 -3.16
C ALA A 87 -8.47 -17.48 -4.38
N SER A 88 -7.19 -17.21 -4.17
CA SER A 88 -6.22 -16.97 -5.25
C SER A 88 -5.94 -18.22 -6.07
N GLU A 89 -6.07 -19.41 -5.49
CA GLU A 89 -5.95 -20.68 -6.21
C GLU A 89 -7.22 -21.04 -7.02
N GLU A 90 -8.39 -20.46 -6.68
CA GLU A 90 -9.66 -20.77 -7.34
C GLU A 90 -9.78 -20.10 -8.71
N ASP A 91 -9.23 -18.89 -8.87
CA ASP A 91 -9.18 -18.21 -10.16
C ASP A 91 -7.93 -17.32 -10.34
N ASN A 92 -7.46 -17.25 -11.60
CA ASN A 92 -6.32 -16.43 -11.99
C ASN A 92 -6.68 -14.95 -12.30
N SER A 93 -7.97 -14.58 -12.22
CA SER A 93 -8.44 -13.22 -12.52
C SER A 93 -8.33 -12.27 -11.30
N GLY A 94 -8.16 -12.86 -10.12
CA GLY A 94 -8.17 -12.17 -8.83
C GLY A 94 -9.57 -11.72 -8.38
N GLU A 95 -10.65 -12.12 -9.07
CA GLU A 95 -12.01 -11.74 -8.69
C GLU A 95 -12.42 -12.41 -7.38
N THR A 96 -12.23 -13.73 -7.24
CA THR A 96 -12.52 -14.45 -5.99
C THR A 96 -11.64 -13.95 -4.85
N TYR A 97 -10.37 -13.65 -5.12
CA TYR A 97 -9.49 -13.02 -4.14
C TYR A 97 -10.09 -11.71 -3.62
N ARG A 98 -10.48 -10.78 -4.51
CA ARG A 98 -11.05 -9.48 -4.12
C ARG A 98 -12.38 -9.62 -3.38
N ASP A 99 -13.24 -10.54 -3.82
CA ASP A 99 -14.52 -10.85 -3.17
C ASP A 99 -14.33 -11.39 -1.75
N MET A 100 -13.20 -12.05 -1.49
CA MET A 100 -12.84 -12.50 -0.15
C MET A 100 -12.06 -11.45 0.65
N PHE A 101 -11.22 -10.64 0.03
CA PHE A 101 -10.37 -9.67 0.72
C PHE A 101 -11.18 -8.54 1.35
N TRP A 102 -11.99 -7.84 0.55
CA TRP A 102 -12.64 -6.59 0.99
C TRP A 102 -13.60 -6.74 2.17
N PRO A 103 -14.42 -7.81 2.27
CA PRO A 103 -15.32 -7.98 3.43
C PRO A 103 -14.61 -8.21 4.76
N TYR A 104 -13.34 -8.64 4.75
CA TYR A 104 -12.57 -8.99 5.95
C TYR A 104 -11.44 -8.02 6.26
N HIS A 105 -10.90 -7.31 5.26
CA HIS A 105 -9.78 -6.40 5.44
C HIS A 105 -10.03 -5.35 6.54
N GLU A 106 -11.16 -4.65 6.52
CA GLU A 106 -11.53 -3.70 7.59
C GLU A 106 -11.70 -4.41 8.94
N ARG A 107 -12.48 -5.51 8.98
CA ARG A 107 -12.80 -6.25 10.22
C ARG A 107 -11.55 -6.78 10.92
N VAL A 108 -10.59 -7.31 10.16
CA VAL A 108 -9.35 -7.87 10.72
C VAL A 108 -8.40 -6.73 11.11
N SER A 109 -8.34 -5.64 10.35
CA SER A 109 -7.57 -4.44 10.71
C SER A 109 -8.08 -3.82 12.01
N ASP A 110 -9.41 -3.73 12.18
CA ASP A 110 -10.05 -3.25 13.41
C ASP A 110 -9.74 -4.16 14.61
N ALA A 111 -9.77 -5.48 14.42
CA ALA A 111 -9.45 -6.43 15.49
C ALA A 111 -7.98 -6.32 15.93
N LEU A 112 -7.06 -6.16 14.97
CA LEU A 112 -5.64 -5.92 15.25
C LEU A 112 -5.43 -4.58 15.97
N ASP A 113 -6.11 -3.52 15.52
CA ASP A 113 -6.05 -2.21 16.16
C ASP A 113 -6.60 -2.25 17.59
N GLU A 114 -7.77 -2.85 17.81
CA GLU A 114 -8.40 -2.98 19.13
C GLU A 114 -7.51 -3.77 20.10
N ALA A 115 -6.94 -4.89 19.63
CA ALA A 115 -6.03 -5.69 20.45
C ALA A 115 -4.80 -4.88 20.86
N THR A 116 -4.19 -4.17 19.91
CA THR A 116 -3.00 -3.33 20.13
C THR A 116 -3.30 -2.19 21.08
N ARG A 117 -4.47 -1.54 20.97
CA ARG A 117 -4.92 -0.51 21.92
C ARG A 117 -5.09 -1.06 23.34
N SER A 118 -5.50 -2.33 23.48
CA SER A 118 -5.70 -2.95 24.79
C SER A 118 -4.43 -3.50 25.43
N ALA A 119 -3.53 -4.08 24.63
CA ALA A 119 -2.37 -4.85 25.09
C ALA A 119 -1.02 -4.17 24.80
N GLY A 120 -1.04 -3.07 24.04
CA GLY A 120 0.13 -2.34 23.55
C GLY A 120 0.77 -3.00 22.32
N TRP A 121 1.84 -2.35 21.84
CA TRP A 121 2.59 -2.73 20.65
C TRP A 121 3.03 -4.19 20.58
N LYS A 122 3.33 -4.82 21.72
CA LYS A 122 3.76 -6.23 21.79
C LYS A 122 2.81 -7.21 21.11
N CYS A 123 1.51 -6.90 21.11
CA CYS A 123 0.54 -7.70 20.39
C CYS A 123 0.82 -7.66 18.88
N LEU A 124 0.98 -6.46 18.33
CA LEU A 124 1.21 -6.26 16.90
C LEU A 124 2.62 -6.69 16.47
N GLU A 125 3.64 -6.48 17.30
CA GLU A 125 5.00 -6.98 17.08
C GLU A 125 5.01 -8.49 16.85
N SER A 126 4.26 -9.25 17.64
CA SER A 126 4.18 -10.71 17.45
C SER A 126 3.45 -11.13 16.17
N VAL A 127 2.60 -10.28 15.61
CA VAL A 127 1.96 -10.50 14.31
C VAL A 127 2.92 -10.16 13.17
N ILE A 128 3.64 -9.04 13.29
CA ILE A 128 4.72 -8.61 12.38
C ILE A 128 5.79 -9.71 12.26
N ASP A 129 6.30 -10.21 13.39
CA ASP A 129 7.34 -11.24 13.43
C ASP A 129 6.90 -12.54 12.73
N ALA A 130 5.60 -12.86 12.77
CA ALA A 130 5.04 -14.04 12.14
C ALA A 130 4.81 -13.88 10.63
N HIS A 131 4.81 -12.65 10.11
CA HIS A 131 4.52 -12.30 8.71
C HIS A 131 5.62 -11.40 8.14
N ASP A 132 6.88 -11.70 8.44
CA ASP A 132 8.04 -10.94 7.98
C ASP A 132 8.08 -10.85 6.44
N PRO A 133 8.03 -9.63 5.85
CA PRO A 133 7.99 -9.42 4.41
C PRO A 133 9.30 -9.79 3.70
N THR A 134 10.35 -10.14 4.45
CA THR A 134 11.68 -10.50 3.93
C THR A 134 11.99 -12.00 4.05
N ALA A 135 11.10 -12.78 4.67
CA ALA A 135 11.34 -14.19 4.96
C ALA A 135 11.24 -15.09 3.72
N ASP A 136 10.33 -14.77 2.80
CA ASP A 136 10.03 -15.55 1.59
C ASP A 136 10.01 -14.65 0.34
N ASP A 137 10.07 -15.26 -0.85
CA ASP A 137 10.08 -14.55 -2.14
C ASP A 137 8.71 -13.90 -2.47
N GLU A 138 7.64 -14.32 -1.79
CA GLU A 138 6.28 -13.80 -1.97
C GLU A 138 5.75 -13.24 -0.65
N LEU A 139 5.15 -12.04 -0.71
CA LEU A 139 4.51 -11.44 0.46
C LEU A 139 3.27 -12.26 0.89
N PRO A 140 3.04 -12.44 2.20
CA PRO A 140 1.77 -12.95 2.70
C PRO A 140 0.59 -12.13 2.16
N LEU A 141 -0.50 -12.78 1.75
CA LEU A 141 -1.65 -12.10 1.16
C LEU A 141 -2.37 -11.18 2.15
N VAL A 142 -2.25 -11.46 3.45
CA VAL A 142 -2.80 -10.66 4.55
C VAL A 142 -1.98 -9.40 4.84
N THR A 143 -0.80 -9.23 4.22
CA THR A 143 0.11 -8.10 4.45
C THR A 143 -0.56 -6.72 4.44
N PRO A 144 -1.44 -6.36 3.48
CA PRO A 144 -2.10 -5.05 3.50
C PRO A 144 -2.90 -4.79 4.79
N THR A 145 -3.50 -5.84 5.35
CA THR A 145 -4.30 -5.76 6.59
C THR A 145 -3.43 -5.54 7.82
N ILE A 146 -2.27 -6.20 7.86
CA ILE A 146 -1.28 -6.00 8.93
C ILE A 146 -0.68 -4.58 8.80
N ALA A 147 -0.25 -4.19 7.59
CA ALA A 147 0.28 -2.85 7.32
C ALA A 147 -0.71 -1.74 7.70
N ASN A 148 -2.00 -1.93 7.39
CA ASN A 148 -3.07 -1.02 7.81
C ASN A 148 -3.09 -0.84 9.35
N ALA A 149 -3.18 -1.94 10.11
CA ALA A 149 -3.19 -1.89 11.57
C ALA A 149 -1.90 -1.29 12.16
N VAL A 150 -0.74 -1.57 11.56
CA VAL A 150 0.55 -0.95 11.93
C VAL A 150 0.51 0.54 11.69
N GLY A 151 0.04 0.99 10.52
CA GLY A 151 -0.10 2.40 10.18
C GLY A 151 -1.00 3.15 11.17
N ARG A 152 -2.15 2.58 11.56
CA ARG A 152 -3.06 3.19 12.55
C ARG A 152 -2.35 3.42 13.89
N ASN A 153 -1.67 2.40 14.39
CA ASN A 153 -0.98 2.47 15.69
C ASN A 153 0.26 3.36 15.64
N LEU A 154 0.95 3.42 14.49
CA LEU A 154 2.07 4.31 14.24
C LEU A 154 1.61 5.78 14.29
N ILE A 155 0.56 6.14 13.54
CA ILE A 155 -0.03 7.48 13.56
C ILE A 155 -0.46 7.85 14.98
N ARG A 156 -1.22 6.98 15.65
CA ARG A 156 -1.69 7.19 17.01
C ARG A 156 -0.54 7.42 17.99
N THR A 157 0.52 6.62 17.91
CA THR A 157 1.69 6.76 18.77
C THR A 157 2.42 8.08 18.49
N ARG A 158 2.57 8.46 17.22
CA ARG A 158 3.18 9.74 16.83
C ARG A 158 2.40 10.95 17.36
N VAL A 159 1.07 10.92 17.25
CA VAL A 159 0.19 12.03 17.66
C VAL A 159 0.07 12.13 19.18
N THR A 160 -0.08 11.00 19.87
CA THR A 160 -0.40 11.00 21.32
C THR A 160 0.83 10.89 22.22
N GLU A 161 1.96 10.42 21.70
CA GLU A 161 3.20 10.24 22.44
C GLU A 161 4.34 11.02 21.77
N SER A 162 5.16 10.34 20.96
CA SER A 162 6.35 10.89 20.31
C SER A 162 6.82 9.95 19.21
N VAL A 163 7.75 10.39 18.35
CA VAL A 163 8.34 9.47 17.36
C VAL A 163 9.18 8.39 18.03
N GLU A 164 9.89 8.71 19.12
CA GLU A 164 10.75 7.76 19.84
C GLU A 164 9.97 6.64 20.55
N ALA A 165 8.65 6.79 20.69
CA ALA A 165 7.78 5.75 21.25
C ALA A 165 7.36 4.70 20.20
N ILE A 166 7.56 4.98 18.91
CA ILE A 166 7.23 4.03 17.83
C ILE A 166 8.27 2.90 17.86
N PRO A 167 7.85 1.62 17.90
CA PRO A 167 8.79 0.52 17.80
C PRO A 167 9.52 0.51 16.45
N VAL A 168 10.84 0.35 16.49
CA VAL A 168 11.67 0.23 15.26
C VAL A 168 11.21 -0.94 14.38
N SER A 169 10.79 -2.06 14.99
CA SER A 169 10.25 -3.22 14.29
C SER A 169 9.02 -2.90 13.42
N ALA A 170 8.17 -1.96 13.85
CA ALA A 170 7.02 -1.50 13.06
C ALA A 170 7.47 -0.68 11.84
N LEU A 171 8.49 0.15 12.00
CA LEU A 171 9.08 0.93 10.89
C LEU A 171 9.83 0.02 9.91
N GLU A 172 10.59 -0.95 10.41
CA GLU A 172 11.26 -1.97 9.59
C GLU A 172 10.25 -2.82 8.82
N TYR A 173 9.12 -3.17 9.43
CA TYR A 173 8.06 -3.91 8.77
C TYR A 173 7.47 -3.14 7.58
N LEU A 174 7.01 -1.89 7.79
CA LEU A 174 6.43 -1.10 6.71
C LEU A 174 7.44 -0.82 5.60
N ASP A 175 8.70 -0.52 5.96
CA ASP A 175 9.79 -0.33 4.99
C ASP A 175 10.03 -1.59 4.17
N GLY A 176 10.11 -2.76 4.83
CA GLY A 176 10.29 -4.05 4.18
C GLY A 176 9.14 -4.40 3.25
N VAL A 177 7.89 -4.21 3.67
CA VAL A 177 6.71 -4.38 2.80
C VAL A 177 6.80 -3.46 1.58
N ALA A 178 7.17 -2.19 1.77
CA ALA A 178 7.31 -1.23 0.69
C ALA A 178 8.46 -1.54 -0.29
N VAL A 179 9.47 -2.33 0.13
CA VAL A 179 10.56 -2.80 -0.76
C VAL A 179 10.17 -4.08 -1.48
N THR A 180 9.49 -5.01 -0.81
CA THR A 180 9.16 -6.33 -1.36
C THR A 180 7.89 -6.30 -2.22
N ALA A 181 6.95 -5.40 -1.97
CA ALA A 181 5.70 -5.33 -2.74
C ALA A 181 5.97 -5.02 -4.21
N GLY A 182 5.55 -5.94 -5.09
CA GLY A 182 5.62 -5.71 -6.53
C GLY A 182 4.67 -4.61 -7.00
N ASP A 183 4.97 -4.04 -8.17
CA ASP A 183 4.26 -2.90 -8.78
C ASP A 183 2.75 -3.07 -8.99
N THR A 184 2.22 -4.29 -8.88
CA THR A 184 0.80 -4.60 -9.06
C THR A 184 0.03 -4.77 -7.75
N ALA A 185 0.70 -4.60 -6.61
CA ALA A 185 0.14 -4.77 -5.29
C ALA A 185 -0.38 -3.44 -4.71
N ASP A 186 -1.24 -2.74 -5.46
CA ASP A 186 -1.71 -1.37 -5.16
C ASP A 186 -2.13 -1.20 -3.69
N THR A 187 -2.98 -2.09 -3.16
CA THR A 187 -3.44 -2.00 -1.77
C THR A 187 -2.31 -2.20 -0.77
N THR A 188 -1.34 -3.07 -1.04
CA THR A 188 -0.17 -3.24 -0.18
C THR A 188 0.67 -1.97 -0.15
N GLN A 189 0.91 -1.36 -1.32
CA GLN A 189 1.69 -0.13 -1.46
C GLN A 189 1.00 1.07 -0.79
N GLU A 190 -0.33 1.18 -0.90
CA GLU A 190 -1.08 2.25 -0.25
C GLU A 190 -1.03 2.19 1.28
N GLU A 191 -1.15 0.99 1.86
CA GLU A 191 -1.21 0.82 3.31
C GLU A 191 0.13 1.10 4.01
N VAL A 192 1.24 1.07 3.27
CA VAL A 192 2.57 1.41 3.82
C VAL A 192 2.89 2.89 3.78
N HIS A 193 2.06 3.74 3.16
CA HIS A 193 2.29 5.21 3.14
C HIS A 193 2.39 5.80 4.55
N ALA A 194 1.73 5.19 5.54
CA ALA A 194 1.82 5.55 6.95
C ALA A 194 3.25 5.49 7.52
N TYR A 195 4.18 4.83 6.84
CA TYR A 195 5.60 4.82 7.18
C TYR A 195 6.21 6.23 7.30
N GLY A 196 5.70 7.21 6.54
CA GLY A 196 6.13 8.60 6.59
C GLY A 196 5.98 9.25 7.98
N TRP A 197 5.06 8.75 8.80
CA TRP A 197 4.87 9.23 10.17
C TRP A 197 6.01 8.86 11.13
N GLY A 198 6.91 7.97 10.72
CA GLY A 198 8.16 7.68 11.42
C GLY A 198 9.29 8.68 11.15
N ILE A 199 9.06 9.72 10.35
CA ILE A 199 10.09 10.72 10.03
C ILE A 199 10.70 11.33 11.31
N GLY A 200 12.02 11.44 11.34
CA GLY A 200 12.77 11.94 12.50
C GLY A 200 13.03 10.92 13.61
N HIS A 201 12.69 9.64 13.44
CA HIS A 201 12.99 8.60 14.43
C HIS A 201 14.51 8.45 14.66
N PRO A 202 15.00 8.49 15.91
CA PRO A 202 16.44 8.53 16.21
C PRO A 202 17.17 7.25 15.83
N ASP A 203 16.49 6.10 15.94
CA ASP A 203 17.07 4.79 15.67
C ASP A 203 16.68 4.21 14.30
N HIS A 204 15.90 4.96 13.50
CA HIS A 204 15.43 4.51 12.18
C HIS A 204 15.24 5.68 11.22
N SER A 205 16.23 5.92 10.35
CA SER A 205 16.14 7.02 9.39
C SER A 205 15.18 6.69 8.25
N VAL A 206 13.95 7.20 8.35
CA VAL A 206 12.96 7.20 7.26
C VAL A 206 13.44 8.04 6.08
N ALA A 207 14.03 9.20 6.36
CA ALA A 207 14.55 10.12 5.33
C ALA A 207 15.58 9.46 4.42
N ASP A 208 16.60 8.79 5.00
CA ASP A 208 17.64 8.15 4.21
C ASP A 208 17.08 6.99 3.36
N ARG A 209 16.08 6.27 3.87
CA ARG A 209 15.46 5.14 3.14
C ARG A 209 14.56 5.60 2.01
N LEU A 210 13.76 6.65 2.22
CA LEU A 210 12.99 7.26 1.14
C LEU A 210 13.92 7.84 0.06
N HIS A 211 15.01 8.47 0.47
CA HIS A 211 16.01 8.97 -0.47
C HIS A 211 16.73 7.86 -1.23
N ALA A 212 17.06 6.75 -0.60
CA ALA A 212 17.65 5.60 -1.30
C ALA A 212 16.70 5.00 -2.34
N ARG A 213 15.39 4.97 -2.05
CA ARG A 213 14.36 4.40 -2.92
C ARG A 213 13.89 5.34 -4.03
N ALA A 214 14.09 6.65 -3.91
CA ALA A 214 13.55 7.63 -4.87
C ALA A 214 14.02 7.43 -6.32
N SER A 215 15.22 6.87 -6.55
CA SER A 215 15.69 6.54 -7.90
C SER A 215 15.16 5.20 -8.44
N GLU A 216 14.65 4.32 -7.57
CA GLU A 216 14.18 2.98 -7.91
C GLU A 216 12.65 2.92 -8.02
N ASP A 217 11.96 3.55 -7.06
CA ASP A 217 10.50 3.59 -6.95
C ASP A 217 10.04 4.94 -6.37
N ILE A 218 9.90 5.93 -7.25
CA ILE A 218 9.40 7.26 -6.89
C ILE A 218 7.92 7.25 -6.49
N PHE A 219 7.17 6.21 -6.89
CA PHE A 219 5.72 6.11 -6.73
C PHE A 219 5.32 5.70 -5.31
N SER A 220 6.14 4.93 -4.60
CA SER A 220 5.93 4.73 -3.15
C SER A 220 6.48 5.89 -2.30
N VAL A 221 7.53 6.59 -2.78
CA VAL A 221 8.17 7.68 -2.02
C VAL A 221 7.26 8.89 -1.87
N THR A 222 6.60 9.31 -2.95
CA THR A 222 5.83 10.57 -2.96
C THR A 222 4.63 10.54 -2.00
N PRO A 223 3.77 9.50 -1.98
CA PRO A 223 2.69 9.40 -1.00
C PRO A 223 3.20 9.20 0.44
N THR A 224 4.32 8.51 0.63
CA THR A 224 4.92 8.39 1.97
C THR A 224 5.43 9.74 2.48
N LEU A 225 5.99 10.57 1.60
CA LEU A 225 6.40 11.95 1.93
C LEU A 225 5.19 12.85 2.23
N GLU A 226 4.06 12.65 1.57
CA GLU A 226 2.80 13.33 1.90
C GLU A 226 2.43 13.08 3.37
N HIS A 227 2.42 11.81 3.80
CA HIS A 227 2.17 11.45 5.20
C HIS A 227 3.19 12.08 6.16
N ALA A 228 4.47 12.18 5.77
CA ALA A 228 5.50 12.77 6.60
C ALA A 228 5.24 14.25 6.91
N PHE A 229 4.61 15.01 6.00
CA PHE A 229 4.24 16.41 6.28
C PHE A 229 3.25 16.55 7.43
N TYR A 230 2.30 15.63 7.56
CA TYR A 230 1.34 15.63 8.67
C TYR A 230 1.98 15.22 9.99
N ALA A 231 3.06 14.44 9.95
CA ALA A 231 3.80 14.04 11.14
C ALA A 231 4.84 15.06 11.61
N ASP A 232 5.56 15.70 10.67
CA ASP A 232 6.59 16.71 10.93
C ASP A 232 6.87 17.55 9.66
N GLN A 233 6.21 18.70 9.55
CA GLN A 233 6.31 19.56 8.37
C GLN A 233 7.74 20.02 8.06
N TYR A 234 8.57 20.22 9.09
CA TYR A 234 9.94 20.71 8.92
C TYR A 234 10.87 19.60 8.44
N ALA A 235 10.79 18.39 9.04
CA ALA A 235 11.57 17.26 8.57
C ALA A 235 11.13 16.80 7.17
N ALA A 236 9.84 16.87 6.87
CA ALA A 236 9.30 16.53 5.55
C ALA A 236 9.77 17.51 4.46
N VAL A 237 9.72 18.83 4.71
CA VAL A 237 10.19 19.80 3.71
C VAL A 237 11.72 19.74 3.53
N ASP A 238 12.49 19.44 4.59
CA ASP A 238 13.93 19.19 4.47
C ASP A 238 14.22 18.00 3.54
N LEU A 239 13.45 16.91 3.66
CA LEU A 239 13.57 15.76 2.79
C LEU A 239 13.11 16.06 1.36
N LEU A 240 11.96 16.72 1.18
CA LEU A 240 11.46 17.14 -0.14
C LEU A 240 12.52 17.95 -0.89
N GLU A 241 13.09 18.95 -0.21
CA GLU A 241 14.15 19.79 -0.74
C GLU A 241 15.40 18.99 -1.14
N ALA A 242 15.80 18.00 -0.33
CA ALA A 242 16.94 17.14 -0.66
C ALA A 242 16.66 16.30 -1.92
N LEU A 243 15.49 15.66 -1.98
CA LEU A 243 15.11 14.80 -3.11
C LEU A 243 14.95 15.59 -4.41
N VAL A 244 14.28 16.75 -4.38
CA VAL A 244 14.07 17.58 -5.56
C VAL A 244 15.39 18.18 -6.09
N ARG A 245 16.33 18.50 -5.19
CA ARG A 245 17.66 19.01 -5.58
C ARG A 245 18.63 17.92 -5.99
N ASP A 246 18.37 16.65 -5.69
CA ASP A 246 19.23 15.55 -6.10
C ASP A 246 19.09 15.26 -7.60
N GLU A 247 20.09 15.69 -8.38
CA GLU A 247 20.15 15.48 -9.82
C GLU A 247 20.32 14.00 -10.22
N SER A 248 20.66 13.11 -9.29
CA SER A 248 20.75 11.66 -9.55
C SER A 248 19.38 10.98 -9.63
N ILE A 249 18.33 11.63 -9.13
CA ILE A 249 16.94 11.23 -9.37
C ILE A 249 16.56 11.78 -10.75
N ASP A 250 16.98 11.08 -11.79
CA ASP A 250 16.68 11.39 -13.19
C ASP A 250 15.55 10.50 -13.73
N GLY A 251 14.98 10.91 -14.87
CA GLY A 251 13.87 10.20 -15.50
C GLY A 251 12.55 10.96 -15.49
N THR A 252 11.61 10.38 -16.21
CA THR A 252 10.27 10.92 -16.42
C THR A 252 9.29 9.76 -16.51
N PHE A 253 8.05 9.93 -16.05
CA PHE A 253 6.99 8.98 -16.42
C PHE A 253 6.03 9.59 -17.43
N SER A 254 5.56 8.71 -18.30
CA SER A 254 4.67 9.09 -19.39
C SER A 254 3.24 9.28 -18.90
N ARG A 255 2.66 10.41 -19.30
CA ARG A 255 1.27 10.74 -19.03
C ARG A 255 0.49 10.67 -20.34
N PRO A 256 -0.58 9.84 -20.43
CA PRO A 256 -1.40 9.83 -21.61
C PRO A 256 -1.92 11.24 -21.91
N THR A 257 -1.67 11.76 -23.11
CA THR A 257 -2.12 13.08 -23.59
C THR A 257 -1.46 14.33 -22.99
N ARG A 258 -0.39 14.19 -22.20
CA ARG A 258 0.42 15.31 -21.66
C ARG A 258 1.91 15.04 -21.89
N ASP A 259 2.73 16.08 -21.74
CA ASP A 259 4.18 15.92 -21.74
C ASP A 259 4.62 15.05 -20.54
N ASP A 260 5.69 14.28 -20.76
CA ASP A 260 6.30 13.42 -19.73
C ASP A 260 6.65 14.27 -18.50
N LEU A 261 6.35 13.76 -17.30
CA LEU A 261 6.61 14.47 -16.06
C LEU A 261 7.96 14.03 -15.47
N PRO A 262 8.90 14.95 -15.19
CA PRO A 262 10.12 14.63 -14.47
C PRO A 262 9.81 14.03 -13.09
N TYR A 263 10.55 12.99 -12.68
CA TYR A 263 10.39 12.39 -11.35
C TYR A 263 10.54 13.41 -10.22
N ARG A 264 11.51 14.33 -10.34
CA ARG A 264 11.68 15.40 -9.36
C ARG A 264 10.51 16.38 -9.30
N ARG A 265 9.77 16.55 -10.41
CA ARG A 265 8.53 17.34 -10.42
C ARG A 265 7.38 16.56 -9.77
N TYR A 266 7.37 15.24 -9.89
CA TYR A 266 6.36 14.40 -9.27
C TYR A 266 6.45 14.39 -7.75
N LEU A 267 7.66 14.47 -7.17
CA LEU A 267 7.82 14.61 -5.72
C LEU A 267 7.01 15.75 -5.11
N LEU A 268 6.76 16.83 -5.86
CA LEU A 268 5.96 17.97 -5.39
C LEU A 268 4.46 17.65 -5.24
N ASP A 269 3.99 16.51 -5.76
CA ASP A 269 2.63 16.00 -5.57
C ASP A 269 2.35 15.74 -4.08
N CYS A 270 3.37 15.43 -3.26
CA CYS A 270 3.20 15.27 -1.81
C CYS A 270 2.66 16.53 -1.09
N ALA A 271 2.79 17.71 -1.69
CA ALA A 271 2.28 18.96 -1.14
C ALA A 271 0.81 19.21 -1.50
N TYR A 272 0.24 18.42 -2.43
CA TYR A 272 -1.11 18.61 -2.99
C TYR A 272 -2.19 18.74 -1.92
N GLY A 273 -2.11 17.94 -0.85
CA GLY A 273 -3.06 17.90 0.25
C GLY A 273 -2.88 18.97 1.35
N LEU A 274 -1.75 19.68 1.43
CA LEU A 274 -1.41 20.43 2.67
C LEU A 274 -2.26 21.68 2.96
N LYS A 275 -3.05 22.15 1.99
CA LYS A 275 -3.92 23.34 2.14
C LYS A 275 -5.36 23.07 1.76
N THR A 276 -5.83 21.86 2.05
CA THR A 276 -7.24 21.51 1.82
C THR A 276 -7.95 21.15 3.10
N ASP A 277 -9.25 21.45 3.14
CA ASP A 277 -10.20 21.01 4.17
C ASP A 277 -10.61 19.54 3.99
N ASP A 278 -9.92 18.79 3.13
CA ASP A 278 -10.23 17.38 2.88
C ASP A 278 -9.47 16.54 3.93
N HIS A 279 -10.02 15.39 4.33
CA HIS A 279 -9.43 14.52 5.37
C HIS A 279 -8.23 13.76 4.78
N TRP A 280 -7.07 14.43 4.72
CA TRP A 280 -5.81 13.90 4.18
C TRP A 280 -4.77 13.65 5.29
N PRO A 281 -3.90 12.63 5.16
CA PRO A 281 -3.92 11.64 4.09
C PRO A 281 -5.03 10.60 4.31
N GLY A 282 -5.51 9.99 3.23
CA GLY A 282 -6.61 9.03 3.24
C GLY A 282 -6.24 7.60 3.60
N MET A 283 -4.97 7.35 3.95
CA MET A 283 -4.45 6.06 4.39
C MET A 283 -4.01 6.13 5.86
N PRO A 284 -4.05 5.02 6.62
CA PRO A 284 -4.58 3.69 6.27
C PRO A 284 -6.06 3.68 5.90
N ARG A 285 -6.50 2.76 5.05
CA ARG A 285 -7.93 2.66 4.66
C ARG A 285 -8.80 2.36 5.89
N TYR A 286 -10.04 2.85 5.86
CA TYR A 286 -11.03 2.66 6.93
C TYR A 286 -10.63 3.25 8.29
N TYR A 287 -9.65 4.15 8.32
CA TYR A 287 -9.24 4.84 9.53
C TYR A 287 -9.24 6.35 9.32
N ASP A 288 -10.17 7.04 9.98
CA ASP A 288 -10.20 8.49 10.00
C ASP A 288 -9.47 9.00 11.25
N TRP A 289 -8.19 9.28 11.09
CA TRP A 289 -7.36 9.79 12.17
C TRP A 289 -7.71 11.23 12.55
N HIS A 290 -8.28 12.02 11.63
CA HIS A 290 -8.79 13.36 11.93
C HIS A 290 -9.98 13.27 12.88
N GLU A 291 -10.92 12.36 12.64
CA GLU A 291 -12.06 12.14 13.53
C GLU A 291 -11.60 11.64 14.92
N GLU A 292 -10.57 10.79 14.99
CA GLU A 292 -10.08 10.28 16.28
C GLU A 292 -9.44 11.38 17.15
N PHE A 293 -8.70 12.32 16.54
CA PHE A 293 -7.92 13.31 17.29
C PHE A 293 -8.48 14.74 17.27
N ASP A 294 -9.55 15.02 16.49
CA ASP A 294 -10.04 16.38 16.21
C ASP A 294 -8.91 17.30 15.73
N ASP A 295 -8.00 16.75 14.92
CA ASP A 295 -6.81 17.47 14.47
C ASP A 295 -7.18 18.44 13.36
N THR A 296 -6.73 19.68 13.50
CA THR A 296 -6.87 20.73 12.48
C THR A 296 -5.49 21.04 11.99
N PHE A 297 -4.98 20.20 11.08
CA PHE A 297 -3.69 20.43 10.46
C PHE A 297 -3.61 21.86 9.89
N GLU A 298 -2.63 22.64 10.35
CA GLU A 298 -2.33 23.96 9.82
C GLU A 298 -0.91 23.96 9.28
N LEU A 299 -0.77 24.25 7.98
CA LEU A 299 0.54 24.40 7.35
C LEU A 299 1.23 25.67 7.85
N ASP A 300 2.45 25.53 8.35
CA ASP A 300 3.29 26.65 8.77
C ASP A 300 3.67 27.52 7.55
N ASP A 301 3.46 28.83 7.64
CA ASP A 301 3.79 29.80 6.58
C ASP A 301 5.26 29.68 6.09
N THR A 302 6.18 29.32 6.99
CA THR A 302 7.59 29.11 6.66
C THR A 302 7.77 27.89 5.77
N VAL A 303 7.06 26.80 6.07
CA VAL A 303 7.09 25.57 5.26
C VAL A 303 6.42 25.81 3.91
N GLU A 304 5.29 26.53 3.88
CA GLU A 304 4.66 26.95 2.63
C GLU A 304 5.65 27.73 1.75
N GLN A 305 6.32 28.74 2.32
CA GLN A 305 7.25 29.56 1.58
C GLN A 305 8.43 28.75 1.05
N ARG A 306 8.97 27.81 1.83
CA ARG A 306 10.06 26.92 1.39
C ARG A 306 9.67 26.07 0.19
N ILE A 307 8.46 25.51 0.18
CA ILE A 307 7.95 24.75 -0.97
C ILE A 307 7.83 25.66 -2.19
N ARG A 308 7.29 26.88 -2.04
CA ARG A 308 7.18 27.86 -3.14
C ARG A 308 8.54 28.26 -3.70
N ASP A 309 9.48 28.58 -2.81
CA ASP A 309 10.86 28.94 -3.19
C ASP A 309 11.54 27.78 -3.93
N LEU A 310 11.32 26.53 -3.50
CA LEU A 310 11.85 25.34 -4.17
C LEU A 310 11.28 25.17 -5.59
N VAL A 311 9.97 25.36 -5.77
CA VAL A 311 9.31 25.27 -7.09
C VAL A 311 9.89 26.32 -8.05
N GLU A 312 10.05 27.57 -7.59
CA GLU A 312 10.64 28.67 -8.37
C GLU A 312 12.14 28.46 -8.64
N GLU A 313 12.91 28.00 -7.65
CA GLU A 313 14.36 27.75 -7.75
C GLU A 313 14.68 26.75 -8.86
N ILE A 314 13.90 25.68 -8.96
CA ILE A 314 14.09 24.61 -9.94
C ILE A 314 13.44 24.93 -11.29
N GLY A 315 12.59 25.96 -11.35
CA GLY A 315 11.86 26.39 -12.55
C GLY A 315 10.64 25.53 -12.88
N PHE A 316 10.08 24.84 -11.89
CA PHE A 316 8.87 24.03 -12.03
C PHE A 316 7.58 24.87 -12.03
N ASP A 317 7.69 26.17 -11.75
CA ASP A 317 6.62 27.17 -11.85
C ASP A 317 6.33 27.60 -13.30
N ALA A 318 7.23 27.35 -14.25
CA ALA A 318 7.16 27.88 -15.62
C ALA A 318 5.85 27.52 -16.36
N ASP A 319 5.27 26.36 -16.05
CA ASP A 319 4.03 25.86 -16.65
C ASP A 319 2.81 26.01 -15.73
N LEU A 320 2.97 26.65 -14.57
CA LEU A 320 1.89 26.88 -13.60
C LEU A 320 1.22 28.25 -13.82
N PRO A 321 -0.06 28.42 -13.42
CA PRO A 321 -0.70 29.73 -13.36
C PRO A 321 0.05 30.72 -12.45
N ASN A 322 -0.04 32.03 -12.71
CA ASN A 322 0.61 33.04 -11.86
C ASN A 322 0.11 33.03 -10.40
N ASP A 323 -1.11 32.53 -10.17
CA ASP A 323 -1.78 32.41 -8.87
C ASP A 323 -1.89 30.95 -8.43
N TRP A 324 -0.92 30.12 -8.83
CA TRP A 324 -0.91 28.70 -8.53
C TRP A 324 -0.96 28.41 -7.02
N THR A 325 -1.65 27.32 -6.72
CA THR A 325 -1.85 26.72 -5.41
C THR A 325 -1.20 25.35 -5.37
N PHE A 326 -1.07 24.75 -4.20
CA PHE A 326 -0.52 23.39 -4.09
C PHE A 326 -1.34 22.35 -4.86
N ARG A 327 -2.62 22.62 -5.15
CA ARG A 327 -3.44 21.78 -6.04
C ARG A 327 -2.93 21.75 -7.47
N ASP A 328 -2.28 22.80 -7.94
CA ASP A 328 -1.68 22.86 -9.27
C ASP A 328 -0.33 22.10 -9.33
N LEU A 329 0.21 21.70 -8.18
CA LEU A 329 1.36 20.79 -8.11
C LEU A 329 0.95 19.34 -8.42
N GLY A 330 -0.34 19.02 -8.31
CA GLY A 330 -0.89 17.69 -8.55
C GLY A 330 -0.68 17.18 -9.99
N VAL A 331 -0.55 15.86 -10.16
CA VAL A 331 -0.40 15.22 -11.49
C VAL A 331 -1.71 14.85 -12.16
#